data_AF-U7QMR3-F1
#
_entry.id   AF-U7QMR3-F1
#
_cell.length_a   1.000
_cell.length_b   1.000
_cell.length_c   1.000
_cell.angle_alpha   90.00
_cell.angle_beta   90.00
_cell.angle_gamma   90.00
#
_symmetry.space_group_name_H-M   'P 1'
#
loop_
_entity.id
_entity.type
_entity.pdbx_description
1 polymer ?
#
loop_
_entity_poly.entity_id
_entity_poly.type
_entity_poly.pdbx_seq_one_letter_code
_entity_poly.pdbx_strand_id
1 'polypeptide(L)'
;MFCQAIAGVTGAIVNPIEKGHPDVIPPEGEYASEEELRNYPVGLEIKCTVGNITKGANLRAGQPRINSLEGITWQAHHQEVEELLGLVWDFVQSEHDFNYPKVTGVFYADNLTTDDWGSISGTVGRNTKVTGMKVSGKEKMGQGWVALIDNPQYKNLYQRILKFSI
;
A
#
# COMPACT_ATOMS: atom_id res chain seq x y z
N MET A 1 7.19 10.63 -6.23
CA MET A 1 8.18 11.11 -5.22
C MET A 1 8.66 9.99 -4.30
N PHE A 2 7.77 9.20 -3.67
CA PHE A 2 8.21 8.14 -2.75
C PHE A 2 9.01 7.02 -3.44
N CYS A 3 8.55 6.47 -4.57
CA CYS A 3 9.31 5.45 -5.32
C CYS A 3 10.68 5.98 -5.78
N GLN A 4 10.75 7.25 -6.22
CA GLN A 4 12.00 7.91 -6.58
C GLN A 4 12.97 8.01 -5.39
N ALA A 5 12.45 8.29 -4.19
CA ALA A 5 13.27 8.35 -2.98
C ALA A 5 13.81 6.98 -2.61
N ILE A 6 12.98 5.92 -2.68
CA ILE A 6 13.42 4.53 -2.48
C ILE A 6 14.50 4.17 -3.50
N ALA A 7 14.24 4.37 -4.79
CA ALA A 7 15.19 4.13 -5.87
C ALA A 7 16.53 4.84 -5.62
N GLY A 8 16.49 6.12 -5.22
CA GLY A 8 17.68 6.91 -4.93
C GLY A 8 18.51 6.38 -3.75
N VAL A 9 17.89 5.77 -2.72
CA VAL A 9 18.64 5.23 -1.56
C VAL A 9 19.08 3.79 -1.75
N THR A 10 18.39 3.00 -2.58
CA THR A 10 18.75 1.60 -2.85
C THR A 10 19.63 1.43 -4.08
N GLY A 11 19.76 2.48 -4.89
CA GLY A 11 20.39 2.40 -6.20
C GLY A 11 19.52 1.72 -7.24
N ALA A 12 18.25 1.41 -6.94
CA ALA A 12 17.27 0.89 -7.89
C ALA A 12 16.74 2.01 -8.82
N ILE A 13 15.82 1.65 -9.72
CA ILE A 13 15.12 2.61 -10.58
C ILE A 13 13.61 2.52 -10.36
N VAL A 14 12.91 3.61 -10.60
CA VAL A 14 11.45 3.56 -10.77
C VAL A 14 11.18 2.90 -12.12
N ASN A 15 10.25 1.95 -12.17
CA ASN A 15 9.88 1.32 -13.44
C ASN A 15 9.49 2.42 -14.45
N PRO A 16 10.18 2.51 -15.59
CA PRO A 16 10.02 3.64 -16.51
C PRO A 16 8.68 3.60 -17.27
N ILE A 17 7.97 2.47 -17.21
CA ILE A 17 6.64 2.31 -17.81
C ILE A 17 5.56 2.64 -16.77
N GLU A 18 4.66 3.57 -17.09
CA GLU A 18 3.55 4.00 -16.19
C GLU A 18 2.67 2.82 -15.72
N LYS A 19 2.51 1.81 -16.57
CA LYS A 19 1.78 0.57 -16.29
C LYS A 19 2.71 -0.62 -16.04
N GLY A 20 3.96 -0.34 -15.71
CA GLY A 20 4.94 -1.35 -15.34
C GLY A 20 4.67 -1.89 -13.96
N HIS A 21 5.04 -3.14 -13.75
CA HIS A 21 5.00 -3.81 -12.46
C HIS A 21 6.31 -4.59 -12.30
N PRO A 22 6.98 -4.55 -11.14
CA PRO A 22 6.67 -3.73 -9.96
C PRO A 22 7.08 -2.25 -10.09
N ASP A 23 6.65 -1.41 -9.14
CA ASP A 23 6.87 0.04 -9.11
C ASP A 23 8.36 0.45 -9.07
N VAL A 24 9.20 -0.31 -8.36
CA VAL A 24 10.65 -0.10 -8.25
C VAL A 24 11.36 -1.39 -8.64
N ILE A 25 12.32 -1.31 -9.56
CA ILE A 25 13.02 -2.46 -10.14
C ILE A 25 14.55 -2.26 -10.07
N PRO A 26 15.34 -3.34 -10.15
CA PRO A 26 16.80 -3.25 -10.28
C PRO A 26 17.23 -2.39 -11.51
N PRO A 27 18.41 -1.72 -11.47
CA PRO A 27 18.90 -0.88 -12.56
C PRO A 27 19.06 -1.61 -13.90
N GLU A 28 19.30 -2.90 -13.87
CA GLU A 28 19.39 -3.75 -15.06
C GLU A 28 18.09 -3.70 -15.89
N GLY A 29 16.96 -3.39 -15.25
CA GLY A 29 15.67 -3.17 -15.90
C GLY A 29 15.65 -1.96 -16.84
N GLU A 30 16.59 -1.02 -16.76
CA GLU A 30 16.66 0.13 -17.68
C GLU A 30 16.83 -0.28 -19.15
N TYR A 31 17.44 -1.45 -19.37
CA TYR A 31 17.68 -2.02 -20.71
C TYR A 31 16.63 -3.06 -21.14
N ALA A 32 15.65 -3.34 -20.28
CA ALA A 32 14.60 -4.30 -20.58
C ALA A 32 13.60 -3.72 -21.60
N SER A 33 12.98 -4.61 -22.37
CA SER A 33 11.90 -4.24 -23.28
C SER A 33 10.67 -3.76 -22.50
N GLU A 34 9.81 -2.96 -23.17
CA GLU A 34 8.52 -2.57 -22.58
C GLU A 34 7.67 -3.78 -22.18
N GLU A 35 7.74 -4.88 -22.95
CA GLU A 35 7.04 -6.14 -22.63
C GLU A 35 7.51 -6.74 -21.31
N GLU A 36 8.83 -6.80 -21.09
CA GLU A 36 9.40 -7.26 -19.83
C GLU A 36 9.05 -6.31 -18.68
N LEU A 37 9.10 -5.00 -18.89
CA LEU A 37 8.82 -3.99 -17.86
C LEU A 37 7.35 -3.95 -17.40
N ARG A 38 6.43 -4.45 -18.23
CA ARG A 38 5.02 -4.62 -17.86
C ARG A 38 4.79 -5.69 -16.80
N ASN A 39 5.72 -6.63 -16.66
CA ASN A 39 5.71 -7.66 -15.63
C ASN A 39 7.14 -8.12 -15.32
N TYR A 40 7.93 -7.20 -14.79
CA TYR A 40 9.34 -7.42 -14.53
C TYR A 40 9.48 -8.36 -13.34
N PRO A 41 10.35 -9.40 -13.42
CA PRO A 41 10.29 -10.53 -12.50
C PRO A 41 10.77 -10.23 -11.08
N VAL A 42 11.46 -9.12 -10.85
CA VAL A 42 12.06 -8.77 -9.56
C VAL A 42 11.84 -7.30 -9.26
N GLY A 43 11.48 -6.99 -8.03
CA GLY A 43 11.39 -5.62 -7.54
C GLY A 43 10.31 -5.45 -6.50
N LEU A 44 10.06 -4.20 -6.13
CA LEU A 44 9.19 -3.84 -5.02
C LEU A 44 7.93 -3.12 -5.51
N GLU A 45 6.77 -3.71 -5.28
CA GLU A 45 5.50 -3.03 -5.46
C GLU A 45 5.23 -2.12 -4.25
N ILE A 46 4.68 -0.92 -4.49
CA ILE A 46 4.39 0.04 -3.43
C ILE A 46 2.93 0.49 -3.55
N LYS A 47 2.13 0.26 -2.50
CA LYS A 47 0.73 0.70 -2.46
C LYS A 47 0.44 1.53 -1.24
N CYS A 48 -0.31 2.61 -1.43
CA CYS A 48 -0.78 3.46 -0.36
C CYS A 48 -2.29 3.37 -0.20
N THR A 49 -2.79 3.51 1.03
CA THR A 49 -4.22 3.55 1.32
C THR A 49 -4.52 4.45 2.50
N VAL A 50 -5.67 5.09 2.49
CA VAL A 50 -6.27 5.76 3.67
C VAL A 50 -7.11 4.80 4.50
N GLY A 51 -7.26 3.56 4.02
CA GLY A 51 -8.09 2.53 4.60
C GLY A 51 -9.59 2.68 4.32
N ASN A 52 -10.35 1.71 4.80
CA ASN A 52 -11.79 1.59 4.59
C ASN A 52 -12.54 2.33 5.71
N ILE A 53 -13.34 3.32 5.33
CA ILE A 53 -14.12 4.11 6.28
C ILE A 53 -15.52 3.54 6.46
N THR A 54 -16.08 3.71 7.66
CA THR A 54 -17.48 3.38 7.96
C THR A 54 -18.41 4.02 6.94
N LYS A 55 -19.35 3.23 6.42
CA LYS A 55 -20.35 3.73 5.48
C LYS A 55 -21.18 4.83 6.12
N GLY A 56 -21.26 5.98 5.47
CA GLY A 56 -21.97 7.16 5.99
C GLY A 56 -21.13 8.06 6.89
N ALA A 57 -19.83 7.77 7.08
CA ALA A 57 -18.92 8.71 7.73
C ALA A 57 -18.84 10.02 6.93
N ASN A 58 -19.30 11.13 7.52
CA ASN A 58 -19.26 12.45 6.90
C ASN A 58 -17.94 13.17 7.23
N LEU A 59 -16.85 12.63 6.71
CA LEU A 59 -15.50 13.14 6.93
C LEU A 59 -15.22 14.34 6.02
N ARG A 60 -14.82 15.47 6.60
CA ARG A 60 -14.35 16.64 5.86
C ARG A 60 -12.90 16.46 5.43
N ALA A 61 -12.48 17.20 4.41
CA ALA A 61 -11.07 17.26 4.03
C ALA A 61 -10.20 17.69 5.23
N GLY A 62 -9.06 17.01 5.42
CA GLY A 62 -8.17 17.28 6.55
C GLY A 62 -8.62 16.70 7.89
N GLN A 63 -9.74 15.96 7.97
CA GLN A 63 -10.13 15.30 9.23
C GLN A 63 -9.41 13.96 9.41
N PRO A 64 -8.95 13.63 10.64
CA PRO A 64 -8.44 12.30 10.94
C PRO A 64 -9.54 11.26 10.73
N ARG A 65 -9.18 10.16 10.08
CA ARG A 65 -10.09 9.04 9.77
C ARG A 65 -10.01 7.93 10.78
N ILE A 66 -9.02 7.97 11.67
CA ILE A 66 -8.74 6.92 12.66
C ILE A 66 -9.96 6.45 13.46
N ASN A 67 -10.89 7.35 13.79
CA ASN A 67 -12.11 7.03 14.54
C ASN A 67 -13.21 6.35 13.70
N SER A 68 -13.11 6.41 12.37
CA SER A 68 -14.07 5.85 11.42
C SER A 68 -13.46 4.74 10.57
N LEU A 69 -12.26 4.27 10.92
CA LEU A 69 -11.52 3.28 10.14
C LEU A 69 -11.93 1.86 10.55
N GLU A 70 -12.49 1.11 9.60
CA GLU A 70 -12.99 -0.26 9.81
C GLU A 70 -12.02 -1.34 9.34
N GLY A 71 -11.10 -0.99 8.44
CA GLY A 71 -10.10 -1.92 7.95
C GLY A 71 -9.11 -1.27 7.00
N ILE A 72 -8.08 -2.02 6.64
CA ILE A 72 -7.12 -1.65 5.61
C ILE A 72 -7.31 -2.59 4.43
N THR A 73 -7.28 -2.06 3.21
CA THR A 73 -7.19 -2.85 1.98
C THR A 73 -6.19 -2.17 1.07
N TRP A 74 -5.09 -2.87 0.77
CA TRP A 74 -4.23 -2.53 -0.36
C TRP A 74 -4.85 -3.09 -1.64
N GLN A 75 -4.78 -2.30 -2.71
CA GLN A 75 -5.29 -2.69 -4.02
C GLN A 75 -4.14 -2.77 -5.01
N ALA A 76 -4.17 -3.79 -5.85
CA ALA A 76 -3.18 -4.01 -6.90
C ALA A 76 -3.86 -4.21 -8.26
N HIS A 77 -3.11 -4.01 -9.34
CA HIS A 77 -3.55 -4.32 -10.70
C HIS A 77 -3.26 -5.78 -11.10
N HIS A 78 -2.34 -6.42 -10.39
CA HIS A 78 -1.86 -7.79 -10.60
C HIS A 78 -2.18 -8.61 -9.35
N GLN A 79 -2.60 -9.87 -9.53
CA GLN A 79 -2.74 -10.82 -8.41
C GLN A 79 -1.42 -11.53 -8.11
N GLU A 80 -0.43 -11.36 -8.98
CA GLU A 80 0.90 -11.94 -8.95
C GLU A 80 1.88 -11.12 -8.10
N VAL A 81 1.41 -10.06 -7.43
CA VAL A 81 2.25 -9.28 -6.51
C VAL A 81 2.67 -10.16 -5.33
N GLU A 82 3.94 -10.51 -5.27
CA GLU A 82 4.56 -11.31 -4.21
C GLU A 82 5.21 -10.43 -3.13
N GLU A 83 5.93 -9.38 -3.55
CA GLU A 83 6.61 -8.41 -2.68
C GLU A 83 5.89 -7.07 -2.67
N LEU A 84 5.41 -6.63 -1.50
CA LEU A 84 4.65 -5.40 -1.35
C LEU A 84 5.09 -4.57 -0.15
N LEU A 85 5.42 -3.29 -0.40
CA LEU A 85 5.51 -2.25 0.62
C LEU A 85 4.18 -1.47 0.71
N GLY A 86 3.42 -1.75 1.75
CA GLY A 86 2.13 -1.14 2.04
C GLY A 86 2.25 0.06 2.96
N LEU A 87 1.82 1.23 2.47
CA LEU A 87 1.71 2.46 3.26
C LEU A 87 0.26 2.70 3.68
N VAL A 88 0.07 3.09 4.94
CA VAL A 88 -1.18 3.66 5.43
C VAL A 88 -0.93 5.11 5.82
N TRP A 89 -1.81 6.01 5.40
CA TRP A 89 -1.71 7.42 5.75
C TRP A 89 -3.06 8.00 6.21
N ASP A 90 -2.99 9.00 7.08
CA ASP A 90 -4.16 9.73 7.59
C ASP A 90 -3.83 11.22 7.76
N PHE A 91 -4.84 12.05 8.02
CA PHE A 91 -4.63 13.42 8.50
C PHE A 91 -4.43 13.40 10.01
N VAL A 92 -3.22 13.72 10.46
CA VAL A 92 -2.86 13.68 11.88
C VAL A 92 -2.67 15.11 12.38
N GLN A 93 -3.15 15.37 13.60
CA GLN A 93 -2.94 16.64 14.27
C GLN A 93 -1.45 16.99 14.31
N SER A 94 -1.16 18.24 14.00
CA SER A 94 0.17 18.83 14.13
C SER A 94 0.13 19.90 15.22
N GLU A 95 1.27 20.50 15.51
CA GLU A 95 1.38 21.64 16.43
C GLU A 95 0.65 22.90 15.91
N HIS A 96 0.16 22.89 14.66
CA HIS A 96 -0.60 23.96 14.04
C HIS A 96 -2.11 23.67 14.01
N ASP A 97 -2.91 24.68 13.73
CA ASP A 97 -4.39 24.64 13.66
C ASP A 97 -4.96 23.74 12.53
N PHE A 98 -4.12 22.98 11.83
CA PHE A 98 -4.51 22.09 10.73
C PHE A 98 -3.86 20.71 10.86
N ASN A 99 -4.61 19.67 10.48
CA ASN A 99 -4.08 18.30 10.40
C ASN A 99 -3.41 18.08 9.05
N TYR A 100 -2.22 17.48 9.07
CA TYR A 100 -1.45 17.24 7.84
C TYR A 100 -1.48 15.76 7.46
N PRO A 101 -1.42 15.43 6.16
CA PRO A 101 -1.27 14.06 5.73
C PRO A 101 0.06 13.51 6.26
N LYS A 102 0.00 12.42 7.02
CA LYS A 102 1.17 11.70 7.54
C LYS A 102 1.02 10.22 7.25
N VAL A 103 2.14 9.56 6.95
CA VAL A 103 2.20 8.09 6.98
C VAL A 103 2.06 7.67 8.44
N THR A 104 1.08 6.81 8.71
CA THR A 104 0.73 6.34 10.05
C THR A 104 1.10 4.88 10.26
N GLY A 105 1.30 4.13 9.18
CA GLY A 105 1.81 2.77 9.21
C GLY A 105 2.54 2.41 7.91
N VAL A 106 3.58 1.60 8.04
CA VAL A 106 4.36 0.98 6.95
C VAL A 106 4.43 -0.51 7.23
N PHE A 107 4.09 -1.31 6.23
CA PHE A 107 3.98 -2.76 6.29
C PHE A 107 4.67 -3.37 5.07
N TYR A 108 5.24 -4.55 5.23
CA TYR A 108 5.94 -5.27 4.18
C TYR A 108 5.57 -6.74 4.21
N ALA A 109 5.47 -7.35 3.02
CA ALA A 109 5.42 -8.80 2.88
C ALA A 109 6.18 -9.18 1.61
N ASP A 110 6.90 -10.30 1.66
CA ASP A 110 7.68 -10.90 0.59
C ASP A 110 7.16 -12.29 0.19
N ASN A 111 6.02 -12.69 0.75
CA ASN A 111 5.47 -14.03 0.63
C ASN A 111 3.98 -14.02 0.28
N LEU A 112 3.50 -12.95 -0.37
CA LEU A 112 2.14 -12.88 -0.87
C LEU A 112 1.96 -13.88 -2.02
N THR A 113 0.78 -14.48 -2.11
CA THR A 113 0.42 -15.37 -3.21
C THR A 113 -0.87 -14.89 -3.88
N THR A 114 -1.19 -15.43 -5.06
CA THR A 114 -2.45 -15.12 -5.77
C THR A 114 -3.70 -15.35 -4.91
N ASP A 115 -3.64 -16.28 -3.95
CA ASP A 115 -4.72 -16.55 -3.00
C ASP A 115 -4.95 -15.41 -1.99
N ASP A 116 -3.95 -14.58 -1.74
CA ASP A 116 -4.07 -13.40 -0.88
C ASP A 116 -4.81 -12.24 -1.56
N TRP A 117 -5.08 -12.35 -2.85
CA TRP A 117 -5.73 -11.34 -3.66
C TRP A 117 -7.16 -11.75 -4.02
N GLY A 118 -8.09 -10.81 -3.92
CA GLY A 118 -9.48 -10.96 -4.34
C GLY A 118 -9.63 -11.21 -5.84
N SER A 119 -10.84 -11.53 -6.28
CA SER A 119 -11.15 -11.55 -7.71
C SER A 119 -10.94 -10.17 -8.33
N ILE A 120 -10.50 -10.14 -9.59
CA ILE A 120 -10.36 -8.91 -10.35
C ILE A 120 -11.75 -8.30 -10.54
N SER A 121 -11.89 -7.04 -10.11
CA SER A 121 -13.07 -6.20 -10.31
C SER A 121 -12.80 -5.14 -11.38
N GLY A 122 -13.84 -4.45 -11.85
CA GLY A 122 -13.69 -3.42 -12.90
C GLY A 122 -13.51 -3.99 -14.31
N THR A 123 -13.93 -5.23 -14.56
CA THR A 123 -13.86 -5.89 -15.88
C THR A 123 -14.90 -5.39 -16.89
N VAL A 124 -15.83 -4.54 -16.46
CA VAL A 124 -16.92 -3.99 -17.28
C VAL A 124 -16.93 -2.45 -17.16
N GLY A 125 -16.99 -1.75 -18.28
CA GLY A 125 -17.09 -0.28 -18.34
C GLY A 125 -15.73 0.47 -18.37
N ARG A 126 -15.70 1.70 -17.85
CA ARG A 126 -14.49 2.57 -17.79
C ARG A 126 -13.61 2.36 -16.56
N ASN A 127 -13.89 1.35 -15.73
CA ASN A 127 -13.17 1.15 -14.48
C ASN A 127 -11.82 0.46 -14.72
N THR A 128 -10.82 0.82 -13.93
CA THR A 128 -9.51 0.14 -13.94
C THR A 128 -9.65 -1.24 -13.30
N LYS A 129 -9.04 -2.27 -13.91
CA LYS A 129 -8.96 -3.61 -13.33
C LYS A 129 -8.17 -3.53 -12.02
N VAL A 130 -8.80 -3.91 -10.91
CA VAL A 130 -8.18 -3.92 -9.59
C VAL A 130 -8.59 -5.15 -8.80
N THR A 131 -7.65 -5.68 -8.01
CA THR A 131 -7.90 -6.67 -6.97
C THR A 131 -7.66 -6.05 -5.60
N GLY A 132 -8.50 -6.41 -4.63
CA GLY A 132 -8.33 -6.03 -3.23
C GLY A 132 -7.72 -7.16 -2.44
N MET A 133 -6.75 -6.85 -1.59
CA MET A 133 -6.13 -7.84 -0.70
C MET A 133 -7.17 -8.46 0.26
N LYS A 134 -7.14 -9.79 0.39
CA LYS A 134 -7.97 -10.57 1.32
C LYS A 134 -7.40 -10.52 2.74
N VAL A 135 -8.13 -11.12 3.69
CA VAL A 135 -7.72 -11.20 5.10
C VAL A 135 -6.36 -11.89 5.25
N SER A 136 -6.08 -12.97 4.51
CA SER A 136 -4.80 -13.68 4.58
C SER A 136 -3.60 -12.79 4.22
N GLY A 137 -3.70 -12.03 3.12
CA GLY A 137 -2.66 -11.07 2.75
C GLY A 137 -2.48 -9.96 3.78
N LYS A 138 -3.59 -9.45 4.34
CA LYS A 138 -3.54 -8.40 5.38
C LYS A 138 -2.84 -8.89 6.65
N GLU A 139 -3.01 -10.15 7.02
CA GLU A 139 -2.31 -10.76 8.15
C GLU A 139 -0.80 -10.87 7.87
N LYS A 140 -0.40 -11.29 6.67
CA LYS A 140 1.02 -11.29 6.25
C LYS A 140 1.63 -9.89 6.32
N MET A 141 0.94 -8.90 5.76
CA MET A 141 1.34 -7.49 5.84
C MET A 141 1.46 -7.02 7.30
N GLY A 142 0.52 -7.39 8.17
CA GLY A 142 0.56 -7.07 9.59
C GLY A 142 1.76 -7.66 10.32
N GLN A 143 2.12 -8.92 10.00
CA GLN A 143 3.29 -9.59 10.57
C GLN A 143 4.60 -8.90 10.17
N GLY A 144 4.69 -8.37 8.95
CA GLY A 144 5.82 -7.58 8.49
C GLY A 144 5.65 -6.08 8.70
N TRP A 145 5.06 -5.64 9.82
CA TRP A 145 5.04 -4.23 10.17
C TRP A 145 6.47 -3.67 10.24
N VAL A 146 6.70 -2.48 9.66
CA VAL A 146 8.02 -1.83 9.58
C VAL A 146 8.08 -0.61 10.48
N ALA A 147 7.06 0.24 10.41
CA ALA A 147 6.98 1.46 11.20
C ALA A 147 5.53 1.82 11.48
N LEU A 148 5.25 2.29 12.69
CA LEU A 148 3.95 2.83 13.09
C LEU A 148 4.16 4.22 13.68
N ILE A 149 3.21 5.11 13.47
CA ILE A 149 3.19 6.39 14.19
C ILE A 149 3.17 6.14 15.71
N ASP A 150 3.90 6.96 16.46
CA ASP A 150 3.90 6.88 17.92
C ASP A 150 2.63 7.49 18.53
N ASN A 151 1.51 6.82 18.29
CA ASN A 151 0.22 7.17 18.84
C ASN A 151 -0.51 5.88 19.24
N PRO A 152 -0.87 5.71 20.53
CA PRO A 152 -1.52 4.48 21.02
C PRO A 152 -2.81 4.12 20.28
N GLN A 153 -3.58 5.10 19.83
CA GLN A 153 -4.84 4.86 19.12
C GLN A 153 -4.58 4.16 17.77
N TYR A 154 -3.59 4.64 17.02
CA TYR A 154 -3.19 4.04 15.73
C TYR A 154 -2.59 2.65 15.94
N LYS A 155 -1.67 2.52 16.90
CA LYS A 155 -1.02 1.24 17.24
C LYS A 155 -2.04 0.18 17.63
N ASN A 156 -2.99 0.50 18.50
CA ASN A 156 -4.03 -0.43 18.95
C ASN A 156 -4.98 -0.82 17.80
N LEU A 157 -5.36 0.15 16.96
CA LEU A 157 -6.22 -0.12 15.83
C LEU A 157 -5.55 -1.04 14.81
N TYR A 158 -4.30 -0.76 14.43
CA TYR A 158 -3.58 -1.56 13.44
C TYR A 158 -3.33 -2.98 13.91
N GLN A 159 -2.89 -3.18 15.16
CA GLN A 159 -2.75 -4.51 15.75
C GLN A 159 -4.06 -5.31 15.67
N ARG A 160 -5.21 -4.67 15.92
CA ARG A 160 -6.53 -5.31 15.84
C ARG A 160 -6.92 -5.69 14.41
N ILE A 161 -6.81 -4.76 13.45
CA ILE A 161 -7.35 -4.97 12.10
C ILE A 161 -6.42 -5.77 11.19
N LEU A 162 -5.11 -5.76 11.46
CA LEU A 162 -4.10 -6.52 10.72
C LEU A 162 -3.59 -7.74 11.52
N LYS A 163 -4.10 -7.96 12.73
CA LYS A 163 -3.83 -9.12 13.60
C LYS A 163 -2.35 -9.39 13.87
N PHE A 164 -1.66 -8.39 14.40
CA PHE A 164 -0.26 -8.52 14.86
C PHE A 164 -0.10 -7.91 16.27
N SER A 165 1.11 -8.01 16.83
CA SER A 165 1.44 -7.47 18.14
C SER A 165 2.79 -6.74 18.10
N ILE A 166 2.95 -5.71 18.94
CA ILE A 166 4.18 -4.90 19.09
C ILE A 166 4.64 -4.84 20.54
#